data_AF-A0A0Q6H3I2-F1
#
_entry.id   AF-A0A0Q6H3I2-F1
#
_cell.length_a   1.000
_cell.length_b   1.000
_cell.length_c   1.000
_cell.angle_alpha   90.00
_cell.angle_beta   90.00
_cell.angle_gamma   90.00
#
_symmetry.space_group_name_H-M   'P 1'
#
loop_
_entity.id
_entity.type
_entity.pdbx_description
1 polymer ?
#
loop_
_entity_poly.entity_id
_entity_poly.type
_entity_poly.pdbx_seq_one_letter_code
_entity_poly.pdbx_strand_id
1 'polypeptide(L)'
;MSNITPKPSTKRPSRPHFDHRDRLILALYAQLRAERETREALEWAIENDAMSPEVLQAMVTDPVPVITSEDVAALERLLARDGSNGKISH
;
A
#
# COMPACT_ATOMS: atom_id res chain seq x y z
N MET A 1 43.59 3.35 36.35
CA MET A 1 43.26 3.84 35.00
C MET A 1 42.69 2.65 34.23
N SER A 2 41.37 2.57 34.09
CA SER A 2 40.70 1.44 33.42
C SER A 2 40.10 1.93 32.11
N ASN A 3 40.65 1.44 31.00
CA ASN A 3 40.23 1.83 29.66
C ASN A 3 38.99 1.02 29.25
N ILE A 4 37.86 1.70 29.03
CA ILE A 4 36.64 1.11 28.50
C ILE A 4 36.80 1.00 26.98
N THR A 5 36.92 -0.21 26.46
CA THR A 5 36.89 -0.46 25.01
C THR A 5 35.43 -0.49 24.50
N PRO A 6 35.10 0.20 23.40
CA PRO A 6 33.75 0.19 22.86
C PRO A 6 33.45 -1.13 22.15
N LYS A 7 32.32 -1.75 22.52
CA LYS A 7 31.80 -3.00 21.93
C LYS A 7 31.37 -2.76 20.47
N PRO A 8 31.76 -3.63 19.51
CA PRO A 8 31.39 -3.45 18.12
C PRO A 8 29.87 -3.60 17.93
N SER A 9 29.27 -2.59 17.29
CA SER A 9 27.86 -2.57 16.91
C SER A 9 27.54 -3.73 15.97
N THR A 10 26.64 -4.61 16.39
CA THR A 10 26.06 -5.67 15.57
C THR A 10 25.29 -5.01 14.42
N LYS A 11 25.87 -5.01 13.21
CA LYS A 11 25.20 -4.54 11.99
C LYS A 11 23.89 -5.30 11.82
N ARG A 12 22.76 -4.60 11.99
CA ARG A 12 21.43 -5.13 11.63
C ARG A 12 21.47 -5.56 10.15
N PRO A 13 20.91 -6.71 9.80
CA PRO A 13 20.88 -7.15 8.40
C PRO A 13 20.21 -6.07 7.55
N SER A 14 20.88 -5.68 6.46
CA SER A 14 20.33 -4.74 5.49
C SER A 14 19.00 -5.29 4.97
N ARG A 15 17.94 -4.46 5.03
CA ARG A 15 16.64 -4.84 4.45
C ARG A 15 16.82 -5.20 2.97
N PRO A 16 16.12 -6.24 2.47
CA PRO A 16 16.16 -6.58 1.05
C PRO A 16 15.78 -5.35 0.22
N HIS A 17 16.60 -5.06 -0.79
CA HIS A 17 16.37 -3.96 -1.70
C HIS A 17 15.34 -4.39 -2.74
N PHE A 18 14.09 -3.96 -2.57
CA PHE A 18 13.05 -4.14 -3.58
C PHE A 18 13.21 -3.09 -4.67
N ASP A 19 13.29 -3.53 -5.92
CA ASP A 19 13.25 -2.63 -7.07
C ASP A 19 11.83 -2.05 -7.28
N HIS A 20 11.65 -1.19 -8.27
CA HIS A 20 10.34 -0.55 -8.49
C HIS A 20 9.24 -1.56 -8.85
N ARG A 21 9.58 -2.61 -9.60
CA ARG A 21 8.63 -3.64 -10.02
C ARG A 21 8.19 -4.47 -8.83
N ASP A 22 9.13 -4.90 -7.99
CA ASP A 22 8.82 -5.67 -6.78
C ASP A 22 7.90 -4.88 -5.83
N ARG A 23 8.17 -3.58 -5.66
CA ARG A 23 7.32 -2.69 -4.86
C ARG A 23 5.92 -2.57 -5.43
N LEU A 24 5.78 -2.44 -6.75
CA LEU A 24 4.48 -2.39 -7.41
C LEU A 24 3.72 -3.72 -7.22
N ILE A 25 4.39 -4.86 -7.40
CA ILE A 25 3.78 -6.18 -7.19
C ILE A 25 3.28 -6.32 -5.74
N LEU A 26 4.09 -5.91 -4.75
CA LEU A 26 3.69 -5.95 -3.34
C LEU A 26 2.52 -5.01 -3.04
N ALA A 27 2.51 -3.82 -3.63
CA ALA A 27 1.42 -2.86 -3.45
C ALA A 27 0.10 -3.40 -4.04
N LEU A 28 0.15 -3.94 -5.26
CA LEU A 28 -1.02 -4.55 -5.91
C LEU A 28 -1.51 -5.78 -5.16
N TYR A 29 -0.60 -6.62 -4.66
CA TYR A 29 -0.96 -7.75 -3.81
C TYR A 29 -1.65 -7.30 -2.52
N ALA A 30 -1.09 -6.30 -1.84
CA ALA A 30 -1.67 -5.75 -0.61
C ALA A 30 -3.07 -5.17 -0.87
N GLN A 31 -3.25 -4.44 -1.98
CA GLN A 31 -4.54 -3.89 -2.39
C GLN A 31 -5.56 -5.01 -2.66
N LEU A 32 -5.18 -6.03 -3.44
CA LEU A 32 -6.04 -7.16 -3.75
C LEU A 32 -6.45 -7.92 -2.48
N ARG A 33 -5.53 -8.08 -1.53
CA ARG A 33 -5.83 -8.71 -0.25
C ARG A 33 -6.82 -7.90 0.57
N ALA A 34 -6.61 -6.58 0.68
CA ALA A 34 -7.53 -5.70 1.41
C ALA A 34 -8.94 -5.71 0.80
N GLU A 35 -9.04 -5.79 -0.53
CA GLU A 35 -10.30 -5.91 -1.24
C GLU A 35 -11.05 -7.20 -0.88
N ARG A 36 -10.35 -8.34 -0.84
CA ARG A 36 -10.93 -9.63 -0.42
C ARG A 36 -11.38 -9.62 1.02
N GLU A 37 -10.56 -9.11 1.93
CA GLU A 37 -10.91 -9.00 3.36
C GLU A 37 -12.15 -8.11 3.55
N THR A 38 -12.28 -7.03 2.76
CA THR A 38 -13.48 -6.18 2.76
C THR A 38 -14.70 -6.92 2.23
N ARG A 39 -14.56 -7.69 1.14
CA ARG A 39 -15.65 -8.51 0.60
C ARG A 39 -16.13 -9.55 1.62
N GLU A 40 -15.22 -10.28 2.25
CA GLU A 40 -15.55 -11.29 3.27
C GLU A 40 -16.29 -10.65 4.46
N ALA A 41 -15.85 -9.49 4.91
CA ALA A 41 -16.54 -8.76 5.98
C ALA A 41 -17.95 -8.30 5.57
N LEU A 42 -18.11 -7.87 4.30
CA LEU A 42 -19.41 -7.48 3.76
C LEU A 42 -20.36 -8.68 3.63
N GLU A 43 -19.88 -9.81 3.12
CA GLU A 43 -20.64 -11.06 3.02
C GLU A 43 -21.13 -11.50 4.40
N TRP A 44 -20.23 -11.53 5.38
CA TRP A 44 -20.58 -11.84 6.77
C TRP A 44 -21.64 -10.87 7.32
N ALA A 45 -21.50 -9.56 7.06
CA ALA A 45 -22.44 -8.57 7.55
C ALA A 45 -23.84 -8.74 6.94
N ILE A 46 -23.92 -9.11 5.66
CA ILE A 46 -25.18 -9.42 4.98
C ILE A 46 -25.82 -10.69 5.57
N GLU A 47 -25.04 -11.77 5.74
CA GLU A 47 -25.53 -13.03 6.30
C GLU A 47 -26.07 -12.89 7.72
N ASN A 48 -25.56 -11.94 8.50
CA ASN A 48 -25.93 -11.70 9.89
C ASN A 48 -26.91 -10.53 10.08
N ASP A 49 -27.52 -10.02 9.00
CA ASP A 49 -28.46 -8.88 9.01
C ASP A 49 -27.87 -7.63 9.71
N ALA A 50 -26.54 -7.48 9.66
CA ALA A 50 -25.81 -6.40 10.32
C ALA A 50 -25.78 -5.09 9.49
N MET A 51 -26.47 -5.07 8.34
CA MET A 51 -26.59 -3.93 7.44
C MET A 51 -28.05 -3.66 7.11
N SER A 52 -28.46 -2.39 7.23
CA SER A 52 -29.83 -2.00 6.85
C SER A 52 -29.97 -1.86 5.32
N PRO A 53 -31.17 -2.04 4.77
CA PRO A 53 -31.45 -1.82 3.35
C PRO A 53 -31.07 -0.41 2.87
N GLU A 54 -31.22 0.60 3.73
CA GLU A 54 -30.87 1.99 3.41
C GLU A 54 -29.36 2.17 3.23
N VAL A 55 -28.54 1.47 4.03
CA VAL A 55 -27.08 1.50 3.88
C VAL A 55 -26.66 0.80 2.59
N LEU A 56 -27.26 -0.35 2.28
CA LEU A 56 -27.00 -1.06 1.01
C LEU A 56 -27.39 -0.19 -0.19
N GLN A 57 -28.54 0.48 -0.12
CA GLN A 57 -28.99 1.40 -1.16
C GLN A 57 -28.01 2.56 -1.34
N ALA A 58 -27.54 3.16 -0.25
CA ALA A 58 -26.56 4.24 -0.30
C ALA A 58 -25.26 3.79 -0.97
N MET A 59 -24.76 2.59 -0.65
CA MET A 59 -23.56 2.01 -1.27
C MET A 59 -23.72 1.79 -2.78
N VAL A 60 -24.87 1.29 -3.23
CA VAL A 60 -25.12 1.05 -4.67
C VAL A 60 -25.25 2.36 -5.45
N THR A 61 -25.74 3.41 -4.81
CA THR A 61 -25.88 4.74 -5.43
C THR A 61 -24.60 5.57 -5.38
N ASP A 62 -23.61 5.16 -4.60
CA ASP A 62 -22.34 5.87 -4.49
C ASP A 62 -21.56 5.73 -5.81
N PRO A 63 -21.25 6.84 -6.53
CA PRO A 63 -20.57 6.75 -7.80
C PRO A 63 -19.13 6.23 -7.61
N VAL A 64 -18.81 5.12 -8.27
CA VAL A 64 -17.42 4.66 -8.37
C VAL A 64 -16.66 5.63 -9.27
N PRO A 65 -15.61 6.32 -8.78
CA PRO A 65 -14.83 7.23 -9.59
C PRO A 65 -14.19 6.46 -10.76
N VAL A 66 -14.44 6.95 -11.97
CA VAL A 66 -13.82 6.40 -13.19
C VAL A 66 -12.35 6.80 -13.19
N ILE A 67 -11.44 5.82 -13.15
CA ILE A 67 -10.02 6.09 -13.33
C ILE A 67 -9.78 6.48 -14.78
N THR A 68 -9.39 7.73 -15.00
CA THR A 68 -9.13 8.29 -16.33
C THR A 68 -7.67 8.10 -16.75
N SER A 69 -7.40 8.25 -18.04
CA SER A 69 -6.02 8.27 -18.54
C SER A 69 -5.19 9.41 -17.95
N GLU A 70 -5.84 10.52 -17.55
CA GLU A 70 -5.17 11.64 -16.91
C GLU A 70 -4.73 11.29 -15.47
N ASP A 71 -5.54 10.54 -14.73
CA ASP A 71 -5.19 10.05 -13.40
C ASP A 71 -3.98 9.12 -13.44
N VAL A 72 -3.92 8.23 -14.45
CA VAL A 72 -2.77 7.36 -14.69
C VAL A 72 -1.53 8.18 -15.01
N ALA A 73 -1.64 9.15 -15.92
CA ALA A 73 -0.52 10.02 -16.28
C ALA A 73 -0.03 10.88 -15.10
N ALA A 74 -0.92 11.35 -14.24
CA ALA A 74 -0.57 12.07 -13.02
C ALA A 74 0.22 11.18 -12.05
N LEU A 75 -0.22 9.92 -11.88
CA LEU A 75 0.46 8.94 -11.05
C LEU A 75 1.87 8.63 -11.59
N GLU A 76 2.02 8.41 -12.89
CA GLU A 76 3.32 8.16 -13.53
C GLU A 76 4.30 9.33 -13.32
N ARG A 77 3.83 10.58 -13.44
CA ARG A 77 4.67 11.76 -13.15
C ARG A 77 5.12 11.80 -11.69
N LEU A 78 4.27 11.39 -10.75
CA LEU A 78 4.60 11.33 -9.33
C LEU A 78 5.68 10.27 -9.08
N LEU A 79 5.50 9.07 -9.63
CA LEU A 79 6.48 7.98 -9.54
C LEU A 79 7.83 8.34 -10.18
N ALA A 80 7.82 9.06 -11.32
CA ALA A 80 9.04 9.53 -11.98
C ALA A 80 9.83 10.53 -11.13
N ARG A 81 9.14 11.40 -10.38
CA ARG A 81 9.77 12.33 -9.43
C ARG A 81 10.42 11.58 -8.26
N ASP A 82 9.74 10.58 -7.70
CA ASP A 82 10.25 9.79 -6.58
C ASP A 82 11.46 8.93 -6.97
N GLY A 83 11.48 8.40 -8.20
CA GLY A 83 12.63 7.66 -8.74
C GLY A 83 13.90 8.51 -8.90
N SER A 84 13.77 9.83 -9.08
CA SER A 84 14.89 10.76 -9.20
C SER A 84 15.55 11.12 -7.85
N ASN A 85 14.81 11.01 -6.75
CA ASN A 85 15.28 11.32 -5.40
C ASN A 85 16.20 10.24 -4.79
N GLY A 86 16.34 9.07 -5.46
CA GLY A 86 17.26 8.00 -5.07
C GLY A 86 18.70 8.19 -5.54
N LYS A 87 19.00 9.21 -6.38
CA LYS A 87 20.36 9.56 -6.78
C LYS A 87 20.97 10.56 -5.80
N ILE A 88 21.27 10.10 -4.58
CA ILE A 88 22.28 10.78 -3.75
C ILE A 88 23.63 10.45 -4.38
N SER A 89 24.35 11.49 -4.76
CA SER A 89 25.67 11.44 -5.41
C SER A 89 26.70 10.66 -4.57
N HIS A 90 27.66 10.09 -5.32
CA HIS A 90 28.91 9.40 -4.93
C HIS A 90 29.44 9.60 -3.50
#